data_AF-A0A2M8CGG0-F1
#
_entry.id   AF-A0A2M8CGG0-F1
#
_cell.length_a   1.000
_cell.length_b   1.000
_cell.length_c   1.000
_cell.angle_alpha   90.00
_cell.angle_beta   90.00
_cell.angle_gamma   90.00
#
_symmetry.space_group_name_H-M   'P 1'
#
loop_
_entity.id
_entity.type
_entity.pdbx_description
1 polymer ?
#
loop_
_entity_poly.entity_id
_entity_poly.type
_entity_poly.pdbx_seq_one_letter_code
_entity_poly.pdbx_strand_id
1 'polypeptide(L)' 'MKVFIISDNTHTLTGMRLSGIEGVVVHEREEILKELAKVKKNRDIGIILITELLAERVKLELDEIKLSSSLP' A
#
# COMPACT_ATOMS: atom_id res chain seq x y z
N MET A 1 -0.14 11.18 11.47
CA MET A 1 0.03 10.88 10.04
C MET A 1 1.07 9.77 9.92
N LYS A 2 0.64 8.57 9.51
CA LYS A 2 1.47 7.37 9.44
C LYS A 2 1.78 7.01 7.98
N VAL A 3 2.92 6.33 7.79
CA VAL A 3 3.31 5.72 6.51
C VAL A 3 2.99 4.24 6.58
N PHE A 4 2.46 3.67 5.49
CA PHE A 4 2.15 2.24 5.39
C PHE A 4 2.74 1.66 4.11
N ILE A 5 3.34 0.46 4.17
CA ILE A 5 3.89 -0.21 2.99
C ILE A 5 3.11 -1.47 2.61
N ILE A 6 2.81 -1.62 1.31
CA ILE A 6 2.32 -2.84 0.67
C ILE A 6 3.47 -3.37 -0.20
N SER A 7 4.03 -4.52 0.16
CA SER A 7 5.20 -5.09 -0.53
C SER A 7 4.95 -6.51 -0.98
N ASP A 8 5.64 -6.96 -2.01
CA ASP A 8 5.74 -8.37 -2.44
C ASP A 8 6.90 -9.09 -1.77
N ASN A 9 7.69 -8.41 -0.93
CA ASN A 9 8.94 -8.93 -0.38
C ASN A 9 9.01 -8.77 1.13
N THR A 10 9.22 -9.88 1.83
CA THR A 10 9.38 -9.94 3.29
C THR A 10 10.62 -9.21 3.76
N HIS A 11 11.70 -9.19 2.99
CA HIS A 11 12.93 -8.45 3.34
C HIS A 11 12.69 -6.95 3.30
N THR A 12 11.97 -6.45 2.30
CA THR A 12 11.57 -5.04 2.21
C THR A 12 10.72 -4.65 3.40
N LEU A 13 9.69 -5.42 3.73
CA LEU A 13 8.85 -5.15 4.89
C LEU A 13 9.65 -5.17 6.21
N THR A 14 10.56 -6.14 6.36
CA THR A 14 11.42 -6.22 7.55
C THR A 14 12.29 -4.97 7.69
N GLY A 15 12.90 -4.50 6.61
CA GLY A 15 13.68 -3.26 6.61
C GLY A 15 12.83 -2.03 6.94
N MET A 16 11.62 -1.94 6.38
CA MET A 16 10.70 -0.83 6.65
C MET A 16 10.21 -0.82 8.11
N ARG A 17 9.96 -1.99 8.70
CA ARG A 17 9.60 -2.11 10.12
C ARG A 17 10.70 -1.57 11.05
N LEU A 18 11.98 -1.74 10.70
CA LEU A 18 13.09 -1.15 11.45
C LEU A 18 13.06 0.39 11.45
N SER A 19 12.52 1.00 10.40
CA SER A 19 12.29 2.45 10.31
C SER A 19 10.97 2.91 10.93
N GLY A 20 10.21 2.01 11.58
CA GLY A 20 8.92 2.31 12.18
C GLY A 20 7.75 2.38 11.19
N ILE A 21 7.94 1.89 9.96
CA ILE A 21 6.90 1.82 8.94
C ILE A 21 6.21 0.47 9.03
N GLU A 22 4.91 0.49 9.32
CA GLU A 22 4.07 -0.71 9.33
C GLU A 22 3.65 -1.08 7.90
N GLY A 23 3.33 -2.35 7.70
CA GLY A 23 3.00 -2.83 6.37
C GLY A 23 2.69 -4.31 6.31
N VAL A 24 2.37 -4.75 5.10
CA VAL A 24 1.91 -6.11 4.79
C VAL A 24 2.60 -6.62 3.53
N VAL A 25 2.84 -7.94 3.48
CA VAL A 25 3.29 -8.63 2.28
C VAL A 25 2.11 -9.28 1.58
N VAL A 26 1.93 -9.01 0.29
CA VAL A 26 0.88 -9.56 -0.56
C VAL A 26 1.44 -9.93 -1.94
N HIS A 27 0.79 -10.86 -2.64
CA HIS A 27 1.27 -11.32 -3.95
C HIS A 27 0.18 -11.31 -5.01
N GLU A 28 -1.05 -11.63 -4.59
CA GLU A 28 -2.19 -11.74 -5.49
C GLU A 28 -2.90 -10.40 -5.66
N ARG A 29 -3.46 -10.18 -6.86
CA ARG A 29 -4.16 -8.93 -7.19
C ARG A 29 -5.29 -8.61 -6.22
N GLU A 30 -6.07 -9.62 -5.85
CA GLU A 30 -7.20 -9.47 -4.91
C GLU A 30 -6.74 -9.07 -3.50
N GLU A 31 -5.59 -9.58 -3.06
CA GLU A 31 -5.00 -9.20 -1.78
C GLU A 31 -4.57 -7.74 -1.78
N ILE A 32 -3.92 -7.29 -2.86
CA ILE A 32 -3.50 -5.89 -3.02
C ILE A 32 -4.73 -4.97 -2.94
N LEU A 33 -5.80 -5.28 -3.67
CA LEU A 33 -7.03 -4.46 -3.66
C LEU A 33 -7.69 -4.43 -2.28
N LYS A 34 -7.72 -5.57 -1.58
CA LYS A 34 -8.26 -5.65 -0.23
C LYS A 34 -7.47 -4.78 0.75
N GLU A 35 -6.15 -4.79 0.68
CA GLU A 35 -5.29 -3.96 1.52
C GLU A 35 -5.41 -2.47 1.16
N LEU A 36 -5.43 -2.12 -0.14
CA LEU A 36 -5.68 -0.74 -0.59
C LEU A 36 -7.03 -0.21 -0.06
N ALA A 37 -8.10 -1.01 -0.12
CA ALA A 37 -9.41 -0.62 0.39
C ALA A 37 -9.43 -0.44 1.92
N LYS A 38 -8.66 -1.23 2.67
CA LYS A 38 -8.49 -1.05 4.12
C LYS A 38 -7.73 0.24 4.44
N VAL A 39 -6.63 0.47 3.73
CA VAL A 39 -5.78 1.64 3.92
C VAL A 39 -6.56 2.92 3.58
N LYS A 40 -7.34 2.92 2.49
CA LYS A 40 -8.20 4.05 2.11
C LYS A 40 -9.24 4.42 3.17
N LYS A 41 -9.74 3.45 3.94
CA LYS A 41 -10.69 3.69 5.05
C LYS A 41 -10.01 4.22 6.31
N ASN A 42 -8.69 4.04 6.44
CA ASN A 42 -7.94 4.44 7.62
C ASN A 42 -7.41 5.88 7.46
N ARG A 43 -8.01 6.81 8.21
CA ARG A 43 -7.64 8.23 8.18
C ARG A 43 -6.30 8.56 8.85
N ASP A 44 -5.71 7.61 9.59
CA ASP A 44 -4.40 7.81 10.23
C ASP A 44 -3.24 7.66 9.24
N ILE A 45 -3.46 6.93 8.14
CA ILE A 45 -2.48 6.70 7.08
C ILE A 45 -2.53 7.90 6.14
N GLY A 46 -1.39 8.56 5.96
CA GLY A 46 -1.26 9.72 5.07
C GLY A 46 -0.33 9.49 3.89
N ILE A 47 0.45 8.40 3.89
CA ILE A 47 1.35 8.03 2.80
C ILE A 47 1.31 6.51 2.64
N ILE A 48 1.11 6.06 1.40
CA ILE A 48 1.18 4.65 1.02
C ILE A 48 2.43 4.43 0.19
N LEU A 49 3.24 3.45 0.60
CA LEU A 49 4.35 2.92 -0.20
C LEU A 49 3.88 1.60 -0.82
N ILE A 50 4.15 1.42 -2.10
CA ILE A 50 3.87 0.17 -2.81
C ILE A 50 5.07 -0.21 -3.66
N THR A 51 5.42 -1.49 -3.69
CA THR A 51 6.48 -1.97 -4.59
C THR A 51 6.03 -1.89 -6.04
N GLU A 52 6.98 -1.63 -6.94
CA GLU A 52 6.71 -1.41 -8.37
C GLU A 52 5.96 -2.60 -9.00
N LEU A 53 6.38 -3.83 -8.70
CA LEU A 53 5.74 -5.05 -9.20
C LEU A 53 4.26 -5.15 -8.80
N LEU A 54 3.91 -4.74 -7.58
CA LEU A 54 2.52 -4.72 -7.13
C LEU A 54 1.75 -3.57 -7.77
N ALA A 55 2.37 -2.39 -7.88
CA ALA A 55 1.76 -1.23 -8.49
C ALA A 55 1.37 -1.46 -9.95
N GLU A 56 2.20 -2.18 -10.72
CA GLU A 56 1.89 -2.55 -12.10
C GLU A 56 0.65 -3.47 -12.21
N ARG A 57 0.44 -4.36 -11.24
CA ARG A 57 -0.69 -5.32 -11.23
C ARG A 57 -2.05 -4.67 -10.95
N VAL A 58 -2.07 -3.54 -10.26
CA VAL A 58 -3.28 -2.78 -9.88
C VAL A 58 -3.23 -1.34 -10.38
N LYS A 59 -2.56 -1.11 -11.51
CA LYS A 59 -2.31 0.23 -12.05
C LYS A 59 -3.59 1.03 -12.26
N LEU A 60 -4.63 0.40 -12.83
CA LEU A 60 -5.92 1.04 -13.09
C LEU A 60 -6.55 1.55 -11.79
N GLU A 61 -6.59 0.73 -10.76
CA GLU A 61 -7.14 1.11 -9.45
C GLU A 61 -6.29 2.15 -8.71
N LEU A 62 -4.97 2.08 -8.83
CA LEU A 62 -4.06 3.10 -8.31
C LEU A 62 -4.33 4.47 -8.94
N ASP A 63 -4.54 4.50 -10.25
CA ASP A 63 -4.82 5.74 -10.95
C ASP A 63 -6.20 6.29 -10.54
N GLU A 64 -7.23 5.46 -10.40
CA GLU A 64 -8.52 5.87 -9.84
C GLU A 64 -8.39 6.46 -8.43
N ILE A 65 -7.55 5.86 -7.57
CA ILE A 65 -7.31 6.36 -6.21
C ILE A 65 -6.65 7.75 -6.27
N LYS A 66 -5.60 7.93 -7.09
CA LYS A 66 -4.91 9.23 -7.26
C LYS A 66 -5.83 10.33 -7.80
N LEU A 67 -6.77 9.95 -8.67
CA LEU A 67 -7.77 10.87 -9.24
C LEU A 67 -8.88 11.19 -8.24
N SER A 68 -9.16 10.31 -7.28
CA SER A 68 -10.15 10.56 -6.23
C SER A 68 -9.56 11.46 -5.14
N SER A 69 -10.06 12.69 -4.96
CA SER A 69 -9.61 13.64 -3.92
C SER A 69 -9.82 13.20 -2.46
N SER A 70 -10.08 11.91 -2.22
CA SER A 70 -10.40 11.35 -0.91
C SER A 70 -9.34 10.35 -0.47
N LEU A 71 -8.42 10.83 0.39
CA LEU A 71 -7.43 10.06 1.17
C LEU A 71 -6.25 9.49 0.33
N PRO A 72 -5.12 9.15 0.98
CA PRO A 72 -3.73 9.49 0.59
C PRO A 72 -3.20 8.84 -0.69
#